data_AF-A0AAT9JQ40-F1
#
_entry.id   AF-A0AAT9JQ40-F1
#
_cell.length_a   1.000
_cell.length_b   1.000
_cell.length_c   1.000
_cell.angle_alpha   90.00
_cell.angle_beta   90.00
_cell.angle_gamma   90.00
#
_symmetry.space_group_name_H-M   'P 1'
#
loop_
_entity.id
_entity.type
_entity.pdbx_description
1 polymer ?
#
loop_
_entity_poly.entity_id
_entity_poly.type
_entity_poly.pdbx_seq_one_letter_code
_entity_poly.pdbx_strand_id
1 'polypeptide(L)'
;MLRLIHPSRLRLLNAIAKIGKNAAVIDAFSAEPPPWVKTARHSLTFTCPVCEASPRAAVRVWINRRSPVYGSDGRRKWQEFYHCSCGCSWWSWSSDRPAPSTEES
;
A
#
# COMPACT_ATOMS: atom_id res chain seq x y z
N MET A 1 -40.21 30.59 13.67
CA MET A 1 -38.88 30.69 14.30
C MET A 1 -37.81 30.25 13.29
N LEU A 2 -37.20 31.18 12.55
CA LEU A 2 -36.04 30.88 11.69
C LEU A 2 -34.76 31.06 12.53
N ARG A 3 -33.98 29.99 12.72
CA ARG A 3 -32.65 30.11 13.35
C ARG A 3 -31.64 30.59 12.30
N LEU A 4 -31.18 31.83 12.47
CA LEU A 4 -30.10 32.43 11.68
C LEU A 4 -28.79 31.66 11.89
N ILE A 5 -28.22 31.14 10.81
CA ILE A 5 -26.92 30.48 10.80
C ILE A 5 -25.84 31.57 10.86
N HIS A 6 -24.99 31.53 11.89
CA HIS A 6 -23.96 32.53 12.15
C HIS A 6 -22.83 32.46 11.09
N PRO A 7 -22.33 33.61 10.58
CA PRO A 7 -21.37 33.66 9.47
C PRO A 7 -20.03 32.97 9.75
N SER A 8 -19.69 32.75 11.02
CA SER A 8 -18.47 32.04 11.45
C SER A 8 -18.50 30.53 11.19
N ARG A 9 -19.70 29.92 11.04
CA ARG A 9 -19.84 28.49 10.72
C ARG A 9 -19.62 28.17 9.23
N LEU A 10 -19.81 29.15 8.35
CA LEU A 10 -19.61 28.97 6.90
C LEU A 10 -18.13 28.86 6.51
N ARG A 11 -17.24 29.53 7.25
CA ARG A 11 -15.79 29.50 6.97
C ARG A 11 -15.12 28.17 7.33
N LEU A 12 -15.66 27.42 8.29
CA LEU A 12 -15.08 26.15 8.73
C LEU A 12 -15.44 24.98 7.79
N LEU A 13 -16.65 25.00 7.21
CA LEU A 13 -17.11 23.94 6.30
C LEU A 13 -16.33 23.94 4.97
N ASN A 14 -15.90 25.11 4.48
CA ASN A 14 -15.12 25.23 3.25
C ASN A 14 -13.62 24.87 3.40
N ALA A 15 -13.07 24.84 4.62
CA ALA A 15 -11.69 24.45 4.86
C ALA A 15 -11.50 22.92 4.86
N ILE A 16 -12.52 22.16 5.25
CA ILE A 16 -12.49 20.69 5.32
C ILE A 16 -12.55 20.08 3.90
N ALA A 17 -13.28 20.71 2.97
CA ALA A 17 -13.46 20.20 1.61
C ALA A 17 -12.22 20.33 0.69
N LYS A 18 -11.21 21.14 1.04
CA LYS A 18 -9.99 21.34 0.22
C LYS A 18 -8.86 20.34 0.50
N ILE A 19 -8.95 19.54 1.55
CA ILE A 19 -7.91 18.55 1.91
C ILE A 19 -8.15 17.18 1.23
N GLY A 20 -9.32 16.99 0.60
CA GLY A 20 -9.76 15.69 0.08
C GLY A 20 -9.54 15.41 -1.41
N LYS A 21 -8.54 15.99 -2.09
CA LYS A 21 -8.41 15.85 -3.56
C LYS A 21 -7.00 15.59 -4.11
N ASN A 22 -6.11 14.96 -3.35
CA ASN A 22 -4.89 14.35 -3.92
C ASN A 22 -4.53 13.04 -3.20
N ALA A 23 -5.52 12.19 -2.93
CA ALA A 23 -5.23 10.78 -2.73
C ALA A 23 -4.91 10.20 -4.11
N ALA A 24 -3.72 10.48 -4.63
CA ALA A 24 -3.17 9.73 -5.74
C ALA A 24 -3.30 8.25 -5.33
N VAL A 25 -4.13 7.51 -6.06
CA VAL A 25 -4.17 6.05 -5.97
C VAL A 25 -2.75 5.63 -6.30
N ILE A 26 -1.98 5.31 -5.26
CA ILE A 26 -0.63 4.80 -5.45
C ILE A 26 -0.81 3.44 -6.08
N ASP A 27 -0.48 3.36 -7.37
CA ASP A 27 -0.45 2.13 -8.10
C ASP A 27 0.61 1.19 -7.50
N ALA A 28 0.26 -0.09 -7.38
CA ALA A 28 1.13 -1.13 -6.85
C ALA A 28 2.46 -1.24 -7.61
N PHE A 29 2.44 -0.82 -8.87
CA PHE A 29 3.53 -0.95 -9.82
C PHE A 29 4.21 0.38 -10.17
N SER A 30 3.89 1.46 -9.45
CA SER A 30 4.55 2.76 -9.57
C SER A 30 6.07 2.62 -9.57
N ALA A 31 6.75 3.34 -10.47
CA ALA A 31 8.21 3.31 -10.54
C ALA A 31 8.88 3.93 -9.29
N GLU A 32 8.21 4.90 -8.68
CA GLU A 32 8.71 5.62 -7.51
C GLU A 32 8.17 5.01 -6.21
N PRO A 33 9.03 4.85 -5.18
CA PRO A 33 8.64 4.29 -3.90
C PRO A 33 7.71 5.27 -3.15
N PRO A 34 6.56 4.80 -2.67
CA PRO A 34 5.67 5.62 -1.86
C PRO A 34 6.31 6.03 -0.53
N PRO A 35 5.94 7.19 0.07
CA PRO A 35 6.55 7.65 1.31
C PRO A 35 6.48 6.66 2.48
N TRP A 36 5.38 5.88 2.56
CA TRP A 36 5.12 4.93 3.65
C TRP A 36 6.03 3.68 3.61
N VAL A 37 6.75 3.45 2.51
CA VAL A 37 7.73 2.35 2.37
C VAL A 37 8.94 2.56 3.29
N LYS A 38 9.30 3.81 3.58
CA LYS A 38 10.48 4.16 4.41
C LYS A 38 10.36 3.68 5.86
N THR A 39 9.13 3.50 6.35
CA THR A 39 8.85 3.03 7.71
C THR A 39 8.50 1.54 7.76
N ALA A 40 8.63 0.82 6.64
CA ALA A 40 8.21 -0.56 6.54
C ALA A 40 9.15 -1.50 7.31
N ARG A 41 8.55 -2.37 8.14
CA ARG A 41 9.25 -3.43 8.88
C ARG A 41 9.30 -4.72 8.08
N HIS A 42 10.41 -5.43 8.10
CA HIS A 42 10.50 -6.74 7.45
C HIS A 42 9.64 -7.77 8.21
N SER A 43 8.80 -8.51 7.48
CA SER A 43 8.00 -9.62 7.98
C SER A 43 8.51 -10.94 7.43
N LEU A 44 8.84 -11.86 8.33
CA LEU A 44 9.32 -13.21 8.00
C LEU A 44 8.18 -14.21 7.73
N THR A 45 6.97 -13.90 8.18
CA THR A 45 5.79 -14.78 8.09
C THR A 45 4.85 -14.41 6.95
N PHE A 46 5.22 -13.43 6.13
CA PHE A 46 4.37 -12.90 5.05
C PHE A 46 3.00 -12.37 5.55
N THR A 47 2.96 -11.87 6.78
CA THR A 47 1.80 -11.24 7.43
C THR A 47 2.18 -9.92 8.10
N CYS A 48 1.21 -9.08 8.47
CA CYS A 48 1.51 -7.87 9.22
C CYS A 48 2.19 -8.22 10.57
N PRO A 49 3.36 -7.66 10.90
CA PRO A 49 4.08 -8.00 12.14
C PRO A 49 3.45 -7.40 13.42
N VAL A 50 2.31 -6.71 13.29
CA VAL A 50 1.60 -6.06 14.41
C VAL A 50 0.26 -6.73 14.69
N CYS A 51 -0.54 -6.97 13.65
CA CYS A 51 -1.89 -7.54 13.80
C CYS A 51 -2.08 -8.85 13.03
N GLU A 52 -1.01 -9.40 12.44
CA GLU A 52 -1.00 -10.68 11.71
C GLU A 52 -1.91 -10.74 10.48
N ALA A 53 -2.52 -9.61 10.09
CA ALA A 53 -3.37 -9.54 8.92
C ALA A 53 -2.62 -9.98 7.65
N SER A 54 -3.32 -10.74 6.82
CA SER A 54 -2.79 -11.21 5.53
C SER A 54 -2.53 -10.04 4.57
N PRO A 55 -1.66 -10.22 3.56
CA PRO A 55 -1.40 -9.21 2.54
C PRO A 55 -2.67 -8.71 1.83
N ARG A 56 -3.69 -9.56 1.68
CA ARG A 56 -4.98 -9.21 1.05
C ARG A 56 -5.77 -8.16 1.82
N ALA A 57 -5.51 -7.99 3.12
CA ALA A 57 -6.16 -6.99 3.96
C ALA A 57 -5.42 -5.65 3.98
N ALA A 58 -4.30 -5.51 3.25
CA ALA A 58 -3.57 -4.27 3.16
C ALA A 58 -4.38 -3.21 2.40
N VAL A 59 -4.32 -1.96 2.87
CA VAL A 59 -5.00 -0.82 2.24
C VAL A 59 -4.18 -0.23 1.08
N ARG A 60 -2.87 -0.49 1.06
CA ARG A 60 -1.97 -0.12 -0.04
C ARG A 60 -0.91 -1.20 -0.19
N VAL A 61 -0.47 -1.40 -1.43
CA VAL A 61 0.61 -2.32 -1.79
C VAL A 61 1.55 -1.60 -2.75
N TRP A 62 2.83 -1.96 -2.71
CA TRP A 62 3.82 -1.52 -3.70
C TRP A 62 4.91 -2.59 -3.84
N ILE A 63 5.36 -2.86 -5.07
CA ILE A 63 6.44 -3.82 -5.34
C ILE A 63 7.64 -3.12 -5.98
N ASN A 64 8.84 -3.36 -5.43
CA ASN A 64 10.06 -2.84 -6.03
C ASN A 64 10.48 -3.68 -7.25
N ARG A 65 9.97 -3.33 -8.43
CA ARG A 65 10.31 -4.01 -9.69
C ARG A 65 11.66 -3.61 -10.29
N ARG A 66 12.40 -2.66 -9.68
CA ARG A 66 13.66 -2.14 -10.25
C ARG A 66 14.90 -2.84 -9.69
N SER A 67 14.76 -3.60 -8.61
CA SER A 67 15.90 -4.23 -7.93
C SER A 67 15.55 -5.64 -7.44
N PRO A 68 15.29 -6.60 -8.36
CA PRO A 68 15.14 -8.00 -7.97
C PRO A 68 16.46 -8.53 -7.42
N VAL A 69 16.36 -9.45 -6.45
CA VAL A 69 17.50 -10.25 -6.00
C VAL A 69 17.34 -11.68 -6.54
N TYR A 70 18.45 -12.33 -6.85
CA TYR A 70 18.42 -13.72 -7.32
C TYR A 70 18.73 -14.66 -6.16
N GLY A 71 17.88 -15.67 -5.99
CA GLY A 71 18.16 -16.79 -5.09
C GLY A 71 19.16 -17.77 -5.70
N SER A 72 19.64 -18.72 -4.88
CA SER A 72 20.49 -19.83 -5.35
C SER A 72 19.79 -20.73 -6.38
N ASP A 73 18.46 -20.74 -6.39
CA ASP A 73 17.61 -21.41 -7.36
C ASP A 73 17.46 -20.66 -8.69
N GLY A 74 18.15 -19.52 -8.85
CA GLY A 74 18.06 -18.64 -10.02
C GLY A 74 16.74 -17.89 -10.13
N ARG A 75 15.82 -18.05 -9.18
CA ARG A 75 14.53 -17.34 -9.20
C ARG A 75 14.71 -15.92 -8.69
N ARG A 76 13.97 -15.00 -9.32
CA ARG A 76 13.90 -13.61 -8.84
C ARG A 76 13.04 -13.56 -7.58
N LYS A 77 13.53 -12.82 -6.60
CA LYS A 77 12.78 -12.38 -5.44
C LYS A 77 12.57 -10.88 -5.48
N TRP A 78 11.37 -10.47 -5.13
CA TRP A 78 10.93 -9.09 -5.11
C TRP A 78 10.67 -8.66 -3.68
N GLN A 79 10.98 -7.40 -3.35
CA GLN A 79 10.47 -6.79 -2.12
C GLN A 79 9.06 -6.27 -2.38
N GLU A 80 8.10 -6.86 -1.69
CA GLU A 80 6.71 -6.40 -1.69
C GLU A 80 6.41 -5.70 -0.37
N PHE A 81 5.86 -4.50 -0.48
CA PHE A 81 5.51 -3.62 0.62
C PHE A 81 4.00 -3.55 0.77
N TYR A 82 3.55 -3.51 2.00
CA TYR A 82 2.15 -3.50 2.39
C TYR A 82 1.93 -2.44 3.47
N HIS A 83 0.91 -1.61 3.28
CA HIS A 83 0.39 -0.74 4.32
C HIS A 83 -0.87 -1.37 4.90
N CYS A 84 -0.81 -1.83 6.14
CA CYS A 84 -1.91 -2.50 6.81
C CYS A 84 -2.97 -1.50 7.30
N SER A 85 -4.22 -1.96 7.40
CA SER A 85 -5.31 -1.19 8.03
C SER A 85 -5.04 -0.84 9.50
N CYS A 86 -4.16 -1.57 10.19
CA CYS A 86 -3.71 -1.23 11.54
C CYS A 86 -2.69 -0.07 11.60
N GLY A 87 -2.32 0.50 10.44
CA GLY A 87 -1.34 1.59 10.32
C GLY A 87 0.11 1.14 10.18
N CYS A 88 0.40 -0.15 10.36
CA CYS A 88 1.74 -0.69 10.17
C CYS A 88 2.09 -0.83 8.69
N SER A 89 3.20 -0.23 8.28
CA SER A 89 3.87 -0.57 7.02
C SER A 89 4.83 -1.73 7.22
N TRP A 90 4.83 -2.69 6.31
CA TRP A 90 5.73 -3.84 6.37
C TRP A 90 6.08 -4.35 4.97
N TRP A 91 7.14 -5.15 4.88
CA TRP A 91 7.56 -5.74 3.61
C TRP A 91 8.00 -7.18 3.80
N SER A 92 7.90 -7.97 2.74
CA SER A 92 8.40 -9.34 2.72
C SER A 92 8.93 -9.70 1.33
N TRP A 93 9.71 -10.77 1.26
CA TRP A 93 10.21 -11.31 0.00
C TRP A 93 9.12 -12.15 -0.67
N SER A 94 8.75 -11.80 -1.89
CA SER A 94 7.98 -12.68 -2.78
C SER A 94 8.89 -13.25 -3.86
N SER A 95 8.48 -14.34 -4.49
CA SER A 95 9.15 -14.90 -5.67
C SER A 95 8.17 -14.84 -6.85
N ASP A 96 8.69 -14.86 -8.07
CA ASP A 96 7.83 -14.89 -9.27
C ASP A 96 6.80 -16.03 -9.16
N ARG A 97 5.55 -15.71 -9.52
CA ARG A 97 4.51 -16.72 -9.71
C ARG A 97 4.90 -17.55 -10.94
N PRO A 98 4.71 -18.88 -10.93
CA PRO A 98 4.80 -19.67 -12.17
C PRO A 98 3.95 -19.03 -13.25
N ALA A 99 4.43 -19.03 -14.50
CA ALA A 99 3.57 -18.67 -15.62
C ALA A 99 2.33 -19.58 -15.61
N PRO A 100 1.13 -19.08 -15.95
CA PRO A 100 -0.01 -19.96 -16.18
C PRO A 100 0.41 -21.00 -17.23
N SER A 101 0.14 -22.28 -16.98
CA SER A 101 0.39 -23.32 -17.98
C SER A 101 -0.35 -22.96 -19.26
N THR A 102 0.35 -22.90 -20.39
CA THR A 102 -0.25 -22.70 -21.73
C THR A 102 -1.00 -23.96 -22.21
N GLU A 103 -1.61 -24.72 -21.31
CA GLU A 103 -2.37 -25.92 -21.60
C GLU A 103 -3.85 -25.65 -21.31
N GLU A 104 -4.50 -24.92 -22.23
CA GLU A 104 -5.93 -25.07 -22.51
C GLU A 104 -6.18 -24.47 -23.91
N SER A 105 -6.23 -25.33 -24.92
CA SER A 105 -6.76 -25.09 -26.28
C SER A 105 -7.44 -26.35 -26.76
#